data_AF-A0A7L0PEF4-F1
#
_entry.id   AF-A0A7L0PEF4-F1
#
_cell.length_a   1.000
_cell.length_b   1.000
_cell.length_c   1.000
_cell.angle_alpha   90.00
_cell.angle_beta   90.00
_cell.angle_gamma   90.00
#
_symmetry.space_group_name_H-M   'P 1'
#
loop_
_entity.id
_entity.type
_entity.pdbx_description
1 polymer ?
#
loop_
_entity_poly.entity_id
_entity_poly.type
_entity_poly.pdbx_seq_one_letter_code
_entity_poly.pdbx_strand_id
1 'polypeptide(L)'
;DPLPPPLPKKQLQRAESLPEQGPSRHHRGDPTPWAGSIPPLHLQHEERAPSSIPPWDRPSWGSKKPLTKSQSLGEPVARSSLQKASSPSPAELTFRTVDGELGQLLQSLESPAGVCGVVLGCQAAALARLSARIQEELVGPEERQQLLEAELAGKGWAALSILDREPCCESGDAWYFPVGFTFEQTQLVFAAKVPKLGCSSLGVQSSLGTHCSIQRLIGRFTDHLPRELVLPGSPGQQSWSPSGEEPARLATHPVLQVLISLEVPYQTLAGFVKESHGLHRTSPGHYERLACLLLLQVCMGLEHLRVQSVGQGDLCLENLLLVRCPCPPRSQQSKEASLSLPRLLISSFFKVKDKQRPCSTSQEQDWTEGLAALPSPAADELNVGMLIYRILHVDISLENALGFRSNRLPEIPSLSIYSTGLKRLAVLLLHRDPCKRVSIEQARSILQVLLWGPRQELFARSKKTLALLRSWVEVKRALLLLKFAENSAGAGASPGLEEWLCCQYFKEATEHMLYQVTQALYT
;
A
#
# COMPACT_ATOMS: atom_id res chain seq x y z
N ASP A 1 -18.37 33.34 55.50
CA ASP A 1 -18.74 32.13 54.76
C ASP A 1 -17.51 31.34 54.30
N PRO A 2 -17.62 30.01 54.17
CA PRO A 2 -16.52 29.11 54.54
C PRO A 2 -15.65 28.61 53.37
N LEU A 3 -14.51 28.02 53.71
CA LEU A 3 -13.71 27.21 52.77
C LEU A 3 -14.54 26.06 52.18
N PRO A 4 -14.29 25.65 50.92
CA PRO A 4 -14.91 24.47 50.34
C PRO A 4 -14.43 23.18 51.03
N PRO A 5 -15.28 22.13 51.12
CA PRO A 5 -14.92 20.87 51.77
C PRO A 5 -13.90 20.07 50.94
N PRO A 6 -13.03 19.26 51.59
CA PRO A 6 -12.07 18.41 50.89
C PRO A 6 -12.74 17.24 50.14
N LEU A 7 -12.15 16.86 49.01
CA LEU A 7 -12.63 15.79 48.13
C LEU A 7 -12.65 14.41 48.82
N PRO A 8 -13.60 13.52 48.47
CA PRO A 8 -13.71 12.18 49.05
C PRO A 8 -12.53 11.29 48.65
N LYS A 9 -11.83 10.73 49.64
CA LYS A 9 -10.77 9.74 49.43
C LYS A 9 -11.38 8.41 48.97
N LYS A 10 -11.02 7.94 47.77
CA LYS A 10 -11.36 6.57 47.33
C LYS A 10 -10.65 5.55 48.24
N GLN A 11 -11.42 4.75 48.95
CA GLN A 11 -10.91 3.52 49.57
C GLN A 11 -10.62 2.50 48.47
N LEU A 12 -9.35 2.12 48.32
CA LEU A 12 -8.98 0.89 47.63
C LEU A 12 -9.01 -0.25 48.65
N GLN A 13 -9.95 -1.17 48.51
CA GLN A 13 -9.91 -2.43 49.25
C GLN A 13 -8.75 -3.27 48.70
N ARG A 14 -7.67 -3.34 49.47
CA ARG A 14 -6.55 -4.25 49.25
C ARG A 14 -6.87 -5.55 49.98
N ALA A 15 -6.97 -6.67 49.25
CA ALA A 15 -7.09 -7.97 49.88
C ALA A 15 -5.83 -8.30 50.68
N GLU A 16 -6.01 -8.91 51.85
CA GLU A 16 -4.97 -9.17 52.84
C GLU A 16 -4.24 -10.49 52.58
N SER A 17 -2.93 -10.52 52.86
CA SER A 17 -2.26 -11.70 53.40
C SER A 17 -1.09 -11.27 54.30
N LEU A 18 -0.97 -11.94 55.45
CA LEU A 18 -0.18 -11.53 56.63
C LEU A 18 1.31 -12.00 56.58
N PRO A 19 2.18 -11.53 57.50
CA PRO A 19 3.62 -11.36 57.21
C PRO A 19 4.61 -12.33 57.91
N GLU A 20 5.86 -12.25 57.43
CA GLU A 20 7.16 -12.38 58.13
C GLU A 20 7.49 -13.55 59.09
N GLN A 21 8.65 -14.17 58.86
CA GLN A 21 9.78 -14.13 59.81
C GLN A 21 11.13 -14.01 59.07
N GLY A 22 12.06 -13.20 59.61
CA GLY A 22 13.48 -13.16 59.22
C GLY A 22 14.34 -14.14 60.05
N PRO A 23 15.69 -13.97 60.18
CA PRO A 23 16.44 -12.71 60.05
C PRO A 23 17.76 -12.74 59.23
N SER A 24 18.26 -11.51 59.03
CA SER A 24 19.56 -11.03 58.51
C SER A 24 20.81 -11.94 58.54
N ARG A 25 21.73 -11.70 57.59
CA ARG A 25 22.97 -10.91 57.83
C ARG A 25 23.67 -10.44 56.55
N HIS A 26 24.35 -9.29 56.65
CA HIS A 26 25.21 -8.73 55.60
C HIS A 26 26.42 -9.61 55.30
N HIS A 27 26.99 -9.51 54.09
CA HIS A 27 28.40 -9.10 53.92
C HIS A 27 28.69 -8.55 52.52
N ARG A 28 29.83 -7.85 52.41
CA ARG A 28 30.32 -7.00 51.31
C ARG A 28 31.36 -7.76 50.48
N GLY A 29 31.43 -7.54 49.16
CA GLY A 29 32.59 -7.93 48.35
C GLY A 29 32.43 -7.79 46.83
N ASP A 30 33.11 -6.82 46.23
CA ASP A 30 33.56 -6.86 44.81
C ASP A 30 34.59 -8.00 44.62
N PRO A 31 34.80 -8.56 43.41
CA PRO A 31 35.80 -7.97 42.50
C PRO A 31 35.54 -8.11 40.98
N THR A 32 36.43 -7.46 40.22
CA THR A 32 36.53 -7.28 38.76
C THR A 32 37.25 -8.46 38.02
N PRO A 33 37.49 -8.43 36.68
CA PRO A 33 37.41 -9.64 35.84
C PRO A 33 38.73 -10.18 35.25
N TRP A 34 38.69 -11.42 34.72
CA TRP A 34 39.50 -11.94 33.58
C TRP A 34 38.78 -13.17 32.98
N ALA A 35 38.56 -13.26 31.67
CA ALA A 35 39.48 -13.64 30.57
C ALA A 35 39.76 -15.16 30.49
N GLY A 36 39.44 -15.79 29.34
CA GLY A 36 39.72 -17.22 29.09
C GLY A 36 38.98 -17.80 27.88
N SER A 37 39.67 -17.96 26.75
CA SER A 37 39.15 -18.56 25.51
C SER A 37 39.63 -20.01 25.35
N ILE A 38 38.75 -20.95 24.98
CA ILE A 38 39.11 -22.32 24.52
C ILE A 38 38.18 -22.76 23.35
N PRO A 39 38.63 -23.59 22.37
CA PRO A 39 38.07 -23.65 21.00
C PRO A 39 37.31 -24.98 20.71
N PRO A 40 36.88 -25.30 19.46
CA PRO A 40 35.94 -26.40 19.19
C PRO A 40 36.60 -27.76 18.96
N LEU A 41 35.82 -28.84 19.18
CA LEU A 41 36.23 -30.22 18.88
C LEU A 41 35.62 -30.73 17.58
N HIS A 42 36.42 -31.48 16.82
CA HIS A 42 36.06 -32.18 15.59
C HIS A 42 36.63 -33.60 15.67
N LEU A 43 35.85 -34.63 15.30
CA LEU A 43 36.30 -36.01 15.20
C LEU A 43 35.51 -36.74 14.09
N GLN A 44 36.22 -37.49 13.24
CA GLN A 44 35.71 -38.28 12.10
C GLN A 44 36.01 -39.80 12.27
N HIS A 45 35.34 -40.63 11.44
CA HIS A 45 35.60 -42.05 11.08
C HIS A 45 35.47 -43.13 12.19
N GLU A 46 35.31 -44.44 11.90
CA GLU A 46 35.00 -45.22 10.67
C GLU A 46 33.50 -45.68 10.71
N GLU A 47 32.74 -45.96 9.64
CA GLU A 47 32.85 -46.91 8.50
C GLU A 47 32.68 -48.41 8.84
N ARG A 48 31.55 -49.02 8.40
CA ARG A 48 31.45 -50.33 7.69
C ARG A 48 29.99 -50.83 7.56
N ALA A 49 29.51 -50.92 6.32
CA ALA A 49 28.39 -51.77 5.87
C ALA A 49 28.99 -53.01 5.12
N PRO A 50 28.24 -53.94 4.46
CA PRO A 50 26.79 -54.06 4.30
C PRO A 50 26.19 -55.51 4.44
N SER A 51 24.87 -55.64 4.30
CA SER A 51 24.20 -56.43 3.22
C SER A 51 22.92 -57.20 3.60
N SER A 52 22.03 -57.33 2.59
CA SER A 52 21.09 -58.44 2.32
C SER A 52 19.75 -58.55 3.08
N ILE A 53 18.72 -59.05 2.37
CA ILE A 53 17.27 -59.11 2.70
C ILE A 53 16.73 -60.49 2.19
N PRO A 54 15.42 -60.83 2.30
CA PRO A 54 14.61 -61.39 3.41
C PRO A 54 14.47 -62.96 3.31
N PRO A 55 13.50 -63.70 3.93
CA PRO A 55 12.06 -63.75 3.49
C PRO A 55 10.93 -64.09 4.52
N TRP A 56 9.71 -63.64 4.18
CA TRP A 56 8.34 -64.22 4.27
C TRP A 56 7.84 -65.27 5.31
N ASP A 57 6.56 -65.05 5.67
CA ASP A 57 5.44 -65.99 5.95
C ASP A 57 5.03 -66.57 7.34
N ARG A 58 3.70 -66.80 7.43
CA ARG A 58 2.79 -67.19 8.55
C ARG A 58 2.54 -68.74 8.55
N PRO A 59 1.59 -69.34 9.32
CA PRO A 59 0.84 -68.99 10.56
C PRO A 59 0.89 -70.12 11.65
N SER A 60 0.25 -70.11 12.83
CA SER A 60 -1.17 -70.50 13.07
C SER A 60 -1.40 -71.16 14.48
N TRP A 61 -2.67 -71.18 14.96
CA TRP A 61 -3.24 -71.88 16.16
C TRP A 61 -2.72 -71.48 17.58
N GLY A 62 -3.53 -71.50 18.65
CA GLY A 62 -4.92 -71.93 18.79
C GLY A 62 -5.64 -71.46 20.06
N SER A 63 -6.95 -71.65 20.05
CA SER A 63 -8.02 -71.17 20.94
C SER A 63 -8.05 -71.68 22.40
N LYS A 64 -8.77 -70.95 23.27
CA LYS A 64 -9.80 -71.49 24.20
C LYS A 64 -10.71 -70.39 24.78
N LYS A 65 -12.03 -70.61 24.72
CA LYS A 65 -13.13 -69.93 25.44
C LYS A 65 -13.97 -71.00 26.17
N PRO A 66 -14.68 -70.63 27.25
CA PRO A 66 -16.16 -70.65 27.23
C PRO A 66 -16.73 -69.26 27.64
N LEU A 67 -17.84 -68.74 27.10
CA LEU A 67 -19.26 -69.03 27.43
C LEU A 67 -19.55 -68.89 28.94
N THR A 68 -20.50 -68.06 29.42
CA THR A 68 -21.89 -67.88 28.94
C THR A 68 -22.52 -66.48 29.17
N LYS A 69 -23.40 -66.10 28.23
CA LYS A 69 -24.66 -65.32 28.33
C LYS A 69 -24.82 -64.18 29.38
N SER A 70 -25.06 -62.98 28.86
CA SER A 70 -26.34 -62.24 29.04
C SER A 70 -26.55 -61.30 27.85
N GLN A 71 -27.78 -61.18 27.35
CA GLN A 71 -28.15 -60.28 26.24
C GLN A 71 -28.67 -58.95 26.78
N SER A 72 -28.25 -57.83 26.16
CA SER A 72 -29.03 -56.59 26.14
C SER A 72 -28.74 -55.85 24.83
N LEU A 73 -29.77 -55.21 24.27
CA LEU A 73 -29.74 -54.54 22.96
C LEU A 73 -29.20 -53.12 23.08
N GLY A 74 -28.41 -52.69 22.10
CA GLY A 74 -27.90 -51.31 22.00
C GLY A 74 -26.64 -51.25 21.15
N GLU A 75 -26.77 -50.83 19.89
CA GLU A 75 -25.64 -50.67 18.98
C GLU A 75 -24.71 -49.53 19.47
N PRO A 76 -23.39 -49.76 19.58
CA PRO A 76 -22.46 -48.66 19.78
C PRO A 76 -22.26 -47.94 18.45
N VAL A 77 -22.82 -46.72 18.34
CA VAL A 77 -22.43 -45.76 17.30
C VAL A 77 -20.90 -45.71 17.26
N ALA A 78 -20.34 -45.96 16.07
CA ALA A 78 -18.91 -46.02 15.89
C ALA A 78 -18.27 -44.74 16.43
N ARG A 79 -17.28 -44.91 17.32
CA ARG A 79 -16.43 -43.80 17.78
C ARG A 79 -15.93 -43.08 16.55
N SER A 80 -16.28 -41.79 16.45
CA SER A 80 -15.72 -40.90 15.45
C SER A 80 -14.20 -41.06 15.49
N SER A 81 -13.61 -41.22 14.31
CA SER A 81 -12.16 -41.11 14.17
C SER A 81 -11.71 -39.82 14.83
N LEU A 82 -10.54 -39.86 15.50
CA LEU A 82 -9.83 -38.64 15.85
C LEU A 82 -9.55 -37.90 14.52
N GLN A 83 -10.43 -36.96 14.18
CA GLN A 83 -10.08 -35.87 13.30
C GLN A 83 -8.90 -35.21 13.99
N LYS A 84 -7.72 -35.34 13.37
CA LYS A 84 -6.49 -34.70 13.81
C LYS A 84 -6.79 -33.21 13.79
N ALA A 85 -7.06 -32.64 14.98
CA ALA A 85 -7.43 -31.25 15.12
C ALA A 85 -6.40 -30.41 14.37
N SER A 86 -6.87 -29.56 13.46
CA SER A 86 -6.00 -28.59 12.79
C SER A 86 -5.40 -27.72 13.88
N SER A 87 -4.08 -27.87 14.09
CA SER A 87 -3.32 -27.04 15.01
C SER A 87 -3.65 -25.56 14.75
N PRO A 88 -4.03 -24.77 15.77
CA PRO A 88 -4.47 -23.39 15.58
C PRO A 88 -3.38 -22.60 14.86
N SER A 89 -3.76 -21.80 13.86
CA SER A 89 -2.77 -21.07 13.08
C SER A 89 -2.17 -19.94 13.94
N PRO A 90 -0.88 -19.58 13.76
CA PRO A 90 -0.30 -18.41 14.42
C PRO A 90 -1.03 -17.09 14.12
N ALA A 91 -1.89 -17.07 13.10
CA ALA A 91 -2.70 -15.91 12.75
C ALA A 91 -3.93 -15.73 13.66
N GLU A 92 -4.48 -16.81 14.22
CA GLU A 92 -5.68 -16.78 15.07
C GLU A 92 -5.37 -16.52 16.55
N LEU A 93 -4.08 -16.57 16.93
CA LEU A 93 -3.63 -16.36 18.30
C LEU A 93 -3.88 -14.92 18.76
N THR A 94 -4.49 -14.81 19.94
CA THR A 94 -4.72 -13.54 20.66
C THR A 94 -4.36 -13.72 22.13
N PHE A 95 -4.29 -12.63 22.89
CA PHE A 95 -4.11 -12.71 24.35
C PHE A 95 -5.24 -13.45 25.08
N ARG A 96 -6.38 -13.71 24.40
CA ARG A 96 -7.53 -14.46 24.94
C ARG A 96 -7.59 -15.92 24.47
N THR A 97 -6.61 -16.38 23.69
CA THR A 97 -6.50 -17.79 23.28
C THR A 97 -6.39 -18.68 24.51
N VAL A 98 -7.13 -19.79 24.53
CA VAL A 98 -7.20 -20.68 25.69
C VAL A 98 -5.96 -21.58 25.79
N ASP A 99 -5.55 -21.93 27.01
CA ASP A 99 -4.36 -22.75 27.26
C ASP A 99 -4.43 -24.13 26.57
N GLY A 100 -5.62 -24.65 26.26
CA GLY A 100 -5.79 -25.89 25.48
C GLY A 100 -5.43 -25.77 24.00
N GLU A 101 -5.63 -24.59 23.40
CA GLU A 101 -5.21 -24.29 22.02
C GLU A 101 -3.72 -23.97 21.98
N LEU A 102 -3.24 -23.18 22.96
CA LEU A 102 -1.82 -22.97 23.18
C LEU A 102 -1.09 -24.29 23.44
N GLY A 103 -1.72 -25.24 24.15
CA GLY A 103 -1.26 -26.60 24.41
C GLY A 103 -0.93 -27.43 23.16
N GLN A 104 -1.67 -27.23 22.07
CA GLN A 104 -1.39 -27.90 20.80
C GLN A 104 -0.17 -27.30 20.09
N LEU A 105 0.10 -26.01 20.30
CA LEU A 105 1.33 -25.36 19.85
C LEU A 105 2.51 -25.66 20.79
N LEU A 106 2.27 -25.85 22.09
CA LEU A 106 3.31 -26.05 23.11
C LEU A 106 4.25 -27.23 22.83
N GLN A 107 3.77 -28.28 22.14
CA GLN A 107 4.62 -29.39 21.64
C GLN A 107 5.71 -28.93 20.66
N SER A 108 5.53 -27.80 19.98
CA SER A 108 6.56 -27.16 19.15
C SER A 108 7.41 -26.15 19.94
N LEU A 109 6.84 -25.55 20.99
CA LEU A 109 7.45 -24.54 21.85
C LEU A 109 8.48 -25.13 22.84
N GLU A 110 8.58 -26.46 22.97
CA GLU A 110 9.67 -27.12 23.71
C GLU A 110 11.06 -26.80 23.13
N SER A 111 11.13 -26.36 21.87
CA SER A 111 12.37 -25.90 21.23
C SER A 111 12.39 -24.36 21.06
N PRO A 112 13.52 -23.69 21.32
CA PRO A 112 13.67 -22.25 21.04
C PRO A 112 13.37 -21.87 19.58
N ALA A 113 13.60 -22.79 18.64
CA ALA A 113 13.30 -22.61 17.22
C ALA A 113 11.79 -22.58 16.94
N GLY A 114 11.01 -23.46 17.59
CA GLY A 114 9.55 -23.47 17.47
C GLY A 114 8.90 -22.25 18.12
N VAL A 115 9.40 -21.81 19.29
CA VAL A 115 9.00 -20.53 19.91
C VAL A 115 9.23 -19.37 18.95
N CYS A 116 10.40 -19.29 18.33
CA CYS A 116 10.70 -18.28 17.33
C CYS A 116 9.70 -18.35 16.15
N GLY A 117 9.46 -19.54 15.59
CA GLY A 117 8.52 -19.74 14.49
C GLY A 117 7.09 -19.24 14.78
N VAL A 118 6.56 -19.54 15.97
CA VAL A 118 5.23 -19.05 16.38
C VAL A 118 5.22 -17.53 16.54
N VAL A 119 6.24 -16.95 17.19
CA VAL A 119 6.35 -15.49 17.36
C VAL A 119 6.41 -14.77 16.01
N LEU A 120 7.19 -15.27 15.04
CA LEU A 120 7.27 -14.69 13.70
C LEU A 120 5.94 -14.79 12.95
N GLY A 121 5.23 -15.92 13.08
CA GLY A 121 3.87 -16.08 12.54
C GLY A 121 2.88 -15.06 13.12
N CYS A 122 2.90 -14.88 14.44
CA CYS A 122 2.09 -13.85 15.13
C CYS A 122 2.43 -12.43 14.64
N GLN A 123 3.72 -12.11 14.43
CA GLN A 123 4.15 -10.80 13.93
C GLN A 123 3.60 -10.54 12.52
N ALA A 124 3.72 -11.50 11.60
CA ALA A 124 3.20 -11.38 10.25
C ALA A 124 1.67 -11.17 10.23
N ALA A 125 0.93 -11.93 11.04
CA ALA A 125 -0.52 -11.81 11.13
C ALA A 125 -0.98 -10.50 11.80
N ALA A 126 -0.30 -10.05 12.86
CA ALA A 126 -0.56 -8.76 13.49
C ALA A 126 -0.34 -7.60 12.50
N LEU A 127 0.74 -7.67 11.71
CA LEU A 127 1.04 -6.67 10.69
C LEU A 127 -0.02 -6.65 9.57
N ALA A 128 -0.50 -7.82 9.14
CA ALA A 128 -1.58 -7.91 8.15
C ALA A 128 -2.88 -7.27 8.66
N ARG A 129 -3.27 -7.54 9.92
CA ARG A 129 -4.45 -6.92 10.56
C ARG A 129 -4.31 -5.40 10.70
N LEU A 130 -3.13 -4.92 11.13
CA LEU A 130 -2.85 -3.49 11.19
C LEU A 130 -2.95 -2.85 9.81
N SER A 131 -2.32 -3.45 8.78
CA SER A 131 -2.37 -2.94 7.41
C SER A 131 -3.81 -2.80 6.88
N ALA A 132 -4.67 -3.80 7.13
CA ALA A 132 -6.09 -3.76 6.77
C ALA A 132 -6.85 -2.65 7.50
N ARG A 133 -6.65 -2.50 8.81
CA ARG A 133 -7.28 -1.44 9.61
C ARG A 133 -6.86 -0.04 9.16
N ILE A 134 -5.56 0.18 8.89
CA ILE A 134 -5.09 1.49 8.42
C ILE A 134 -5.68 1.80 7.03
N GLN A 135 -5.86 0.78 6.18
CA GLN A 135 -6.52 0.94 4.88
C GLN A 135 -7.98 1.38 5.03
N GLU A 136 -8.73 0.76 5.95
CA GLU A 136 -10.11 1.14 6.27
C GLU A 136 -10.19 2.57 6.85
N GLU A 137 -9.25 2.97 7.71
CA GLU A 137 -9.16 4.34 8.24
C GLU A 137 -8.80 5.37 7.13
N LEU A 138 -8.01 4.99 6.12
CA LEU A 138 -7.56 5.88 5.01
C LEU A 138 -8.56 6.03 3.86
N VAL A 139 -9.37 5.01 3.60
CA VAL A 139 -10.33 4.96 2.48
C VAL A 139 -11.77 5.12 2.98
N GLY A 140 -12.05 4.75 4.23
CA GLY A 140 -13.38 4.63 4.82
C GLY A 140 -13.95 3.21 4.70
N PRO A 141 -14.87 2.81 5.60
CA PRO A 141 -15.48 1.48 5.57
C PRO A 141 -16.37 1.28 4.34
N GLU A 142 -16.29 0.10 3.72
CA GLU A 142 -16.94 -0.18 2.44
C GLU A 142 -18.47 -0.12 2.53
N GLU A 143 -19.06 -0.56 3.65
CA GLU A 143 -20.52 -0.50 3.90
C GLU A 143 -21.04 0.93 3.81
N ARG A 144 -20.34 1.90 4.43
CA ARG A 144 -20.70 3.32 4.40
C ARG A 144 -20.59 3.90 2.99
N GLN A 145 -19.62 3.43 2.20
CA GLN A 145 -19.47 3.85 0.80
C GLN A 145 -20.63 3.31 -0.06
N GLN A 146 -21.04 2.05 0.13
CA GLN A 146 -22.18 1.45 -0.57
C GLN A 146 -23.51 2.16 -0.23
N LEU A 147 -23.73 2.53 1.03
CA LEU A 147 -24.89 3.33 1.44
C LEU A 147 -24.90 4.71 0.78
N LEU A 148 -23.74 5.36 0.69
CA LEU A 148 -23.60 6.66 0.04
C LEU A 148 -23.80 6.58 -1.49
N GLU A 149 -23.29 5.52 -2.14
CA GLU A 149 -23.54 5.21 -3.55
C GLU A 149 -25.04 5.02 -3.83
N ALA A 150 -25.77 4.37 -2.92
CA ALA A 150 -27.22 4.20 -3.01
C ALA A 150 -27.98 5.54 -2.84
N GLU A 151 -27.60 6.39 -1.88
CA GLU A 151 -28.23 7.70 -1.68
C GLU A 151 -27.98 8.69 -2.83
N LEU A 152 -26.82 8.59 -3.50
CA LEU A 152 -26.51 9.39 -4.69
C LEU A 152 -27.14 8.84 -5.98
N ALA A 153 -27.68 7.62 -5.97
CA ALA A 153 -28.28 7.01 -7.16
C ALA A 153 -29.48 7.84 -7.66
N GLY A 154 -29.43 8.26 -8.92
CA GLY A 154 -30.48 9.09 -9.54
C GLY A 154 -30.52 10.55 -9.06
N LYS A 155 -29.57 11.00 -8.24
CA LYS A 155 -29.41 12.43 -7.89
C LYS A 155 -28.63 13.16 -8.99
N GLY A 156 -28.98 14.42 -9.25
CA GLY A 156 -28.27 15.34 -10.15
C GLY A 156 -27.82 16.60 -9.41
N TRP A 157 -27.52 17.68 -10.14
CA TRP A 157 -27.01 18.93 -9.53
C TRP A 157 -27.94 19.52 -8.45
N ALA A 158 -29.25 19.36 -8.59
CA ALA A 158 -30.24 19.87 -7.63
C ALA A 158 -30.12 19.26 -6.21
N ALA A 159 -29.40 18.15 -6.03
CA ALA A 159 -29.13 17.53 -4.73
C ALA A 159 -27.77 17.91 -4.13
N LEU A 160 -26.95 18.68 -4.86
CA LEU A 160 -25.58 19.04 -4.50
C LEU A 160 -25.48 20.54 -4.23
N SER A 161 -24.77 20.94 -3.17
CA SER A 161 -24.42 22.35 -2.95
C SER A 161 -23.08 22.66 -3.61
N ILE A 162 -23.03 23.66 -4.48
CA ILE A 162 -21.78 24.13 -5.07
C ILE A 162 -21.01 24.90 -3.99
N LEU A 163 -19.80 24.46 -3.63
CA LEU A 163 -18.99 25.11 -2.61
C LEU A 163 -18.03 26.14 -3.19
N ASP A 164 -17.54 25.90 -4.40
CA ASP A 164 -16.69 26.83 -5.15
C ASP A 164 -17.13 26.87 -6.63
N ARG A 165 -16.99 28.05 -7.25
CA ARG A 165 -17.37 28.31 -8.64
C ARG A 165 -16.27 27.99 -9.64
N GLU A 166 -15.02 28.08 -9.18
CA GLU A 166 -13.85 27.70 -9.96
C GLU A 166 -13.46 26.25 -9.64
N PRO A 167 -12.85 25.51 -10.59
CA PRO A 167 -12.42 24.15 -10.33
C PRO A 167 -11.24 24.13 -9.36
N CYS A 168 -11.33 23.33 -8.30
CA CYS A 168 -10.24 23.14 -7.34
C CYS A 168 -9.04 22.37 -7.92
N CYS A 169 -9.24 21.64 -9.02
CA CYS A 169 -8.19 20.95 -9.75
C CYS A 169 -8.58 20.78 -11.23
N GLU A 170 -7.59 20.91 -12.12
CA GLU A 170 -7.73 20.59 -13.55
C GLU A 170 -6.76 19.46 -13.91
N SER A 171 -7.29 18.34 -14.38
CA SER A 171 -6.51 17.20 -14.90
C SER A 171 -6.43 17.24 -16.43
N GLY A 172 -5.70 16.30 -17.02
CA GLY A 172 -5.72 16.09 -18.47
C GLY A 172 -7.12 15.76 -19.00
N ASP A 173 -7.90 14.99 -18.23
CA ASP A 173 -9.21 14.45 -18.64
C ASP A 173 -10.45 15.21 -18.16
N ALA A 174 -10.34 16.05 -17.13
CA ALA A 174 -11.50 16.65 -16.45
C ALA A 174 -11.20 17.93 -15.66
N TRP A 175 -12.27 18.61 -15.26
CA TRP A 175 -12.27 19.64 -14.22
C TRP A 175 -12.94 19.09 -12.95
N TYR A 176 -12.44 19.48 -11.78
CA TYR A 176 -12.95 19.04 -10.48
C TYR A 176 -13.52 20.22 -9.71
N PHE A 177 -14.80 20.14 -9.31
CA PHE A 177 -15.47 21.16 -8.51
C PHE A 177 -15.82 20.61 -7.13
N PRO A 178 -15.53 21.33 -6.03
CA PRO A 178 -15.92 20.91 -4.69
C PRO A 178 -17.43 21.10 -4.50
N VAL A 179 -18.12 20.02 -4.11
CA VAL A 179 -19.56 20.01 -3.88
C VAL A 179 -19.89 19.43 -2.51
N GLY A 180 -20.90 19.99 -1.86
CA GLY A 180 -21.45 19.48 -0.62
C GLY A 180 -22.64 18.54 -0.87
N PHE A 181 -22.80 17.54 0.00
CA PHE A 181 -23.95 16.66 0.02
C PHE A 181 -24.32 16.34 1.48
N THR A 182 -25.61 16.32 1.78
CA THR A 182 -26.10 16.03 3.14
C THR A 182 -26.37 14.53 3.27
N PHE A 183 -25.60 13.84 4.11
CA PHE A 183 -25.75 12.41 4.39
C PHE A 183 -25.77 12.17 5.89
N GLU A 184 -26.76 11.44 6.40
CA GLU A 184 -26.91 11.15 7.84
C GLU A 184 -26.82 12.40 8.74
N GLN A 185 -27.43 13.52 8.30
CA GLN A 185 -27.38 14.84 8.97
C GLN A 185 -25.98 15.50 9.01
N THR A 186 -24.97 14.89 8.40
CA THR A 186 -23.63 15.46 8.21
C THR A 186 -23.49 16.09 6.82
N GLN A 187 -22.81 17.24 6.73
CA GLN A 187 -22.38 17.79 5.44
C GLN A 187 -21.07 17.12 5.04
N LEU A 188 -21.11 16.34 3.97
CA LEU A 188 -19.94 15.73 3.34
C LEU A 188 -19.49 16.60 2.16
N VAL A 189 -18.20 16.60 1.87
CA VAL A 189 -17.61 17.32 0.73
C VAL A 189 -17.01 16.32 -0.24
N PHE A 190 -17.43 16.40 -1.50
CA PHE A 190 -17.02 15.54 -2.61
C PHE A 190 -16.48 16.37 -3.77
N ALA A 191 -15.94 15.69 -4.78
CA ALA A 191 -15.58 16.33 -6.04
C ALA A 191 -16.52 15.89 -7.17
N ALA A 192 -17.15 16.87 -7.81
CA ALA A 192 -17.80 16.69 -9.10
C ALA A 192 -16.74 16.76 -10.21
N LYS A 193 -16.38 15.61 -10.77
CA LYS A 193 -15.52 15.45 -11.94
C LYS A 193 -16.35 15.65 -13.20
N VAL A 194 -16.07 16.73 -13.93
CA VAL A 194 -16.68 17.09 -15.20
C VAL A 194 -15.68 16.79 -16.33
N PRO A 195 -15.86 15.72 -17.14
CA PRO A 195 -14.91 15.35 -18.17
C PRO A 195 -14.85 16.38 -19.31
N LYS A 196 -13.65 16.54 -19.88
CA LYS A 196 -13.38 17.37 -21.05
C LYS A 196 -13.95 16.71 -22.31
N LEU A 197 -14.32 17.51 -23.32
CA LEU A 197 -14.88 17.00 -24.57
C LEU A 197 -13.93 15.99 -25.24
N GLY A 198 -14.48 14.83 -25.63
CA GLY A 198 -13.72 13.70 -26.18
C GLY A 198 -13.15 12.73 -25.14
N CYS A 199 -13.03 13.13 -23.87
CA CYS A 199 -12.57 12.27 -22.78
C CYS A 199 -13.76 11.49 -22.19
N SER A 200 -13.96 10.24 -22.63
CA SER A 200 -14.99 9.36 -22.08
C SER A 200 -14.40 8.22 -21.26
N SER A 201 -14.47 8.32 -19.94
CA SER A 201 -14.13 7.25 -18.99
C SER A 201 -15.23 6.18 -18.93
N LEU A 202 -15.65 5.67 -20.09
CA LEU A 202 -16.86 4.88 -20.24
C LEU A 202 -16.65 3.40 -19.85
N GLY A 203 -17.09 3.06 -18.63
CA GLY A 203 -17.52 1.70 -18.26
C GLY A 203 -16.46 0.76 -17.68
N VAL A 204 -15.43 1.26 -17.01
CA VAL A 204 -14.36 0.40 -16.42
C VAL A 204 -14.16 0.61 -14.90
N GLN A 205 -14.64 1.71 -14.32
CA GLN A 205 -14.33 2.04 -12.92
C GLN A 205 -15.22 1.35 -11.88
N SER A 206 -16.46 0.99 -12.23
CA SER A 206 -17.42 0.36 -11.29
C SER A 206 -17.14 -1.12 -10.99
N SER A 207 -16.12 -1.72 -11.62
CA SER A 207 -15.62 -3.08 -11.34
C SER A 207 -14.23 -3.07 -10.70
N LEU A 208 -13.66 -1.89 -10.42
CA LEU A 208 -12.38 -1.78 -9.72
C LEU A 208 -12.63 -1.92 -8.22
N GLY A 209 -12.05 -2.95 -7.60
CA GLY A 209 -12.05 -3.10 -6.14
C GLY A 209 -11.33 -1.92 -5.46
N THR A 210 -11.64 -1.67 -4.18
CA THR A 210 -11.08 -0.57 -3.38
C THR A 210 -9.56 -0.58 -3.33
N HIS A 211 -8.93 0.57 -3.58
CA HIS A 211 -7.48 0.73 -3.47
C HIS A 211 -7.09 2.18 -3.16
N CYS A 212 -6.11 2.37 -2.27
CA CYS A 212 -5.68 3.69 -1.79
C CYS A 212 -5.18 4.66 -2.89
N SER A 213 -4.76 4.13 -4.05
CA SER A 213 -4.14 4.91 -5.14
C SER A 213 -4.92 4.94 -6.45
N ILE A 214 -6.19 4.52 -6.44
CA ILE A 214 -7.08 4.51 -7.60
C ILE A 214 -8.26 5.43 -7.29
N GLN A 215 -8.63 6.31 -8.22
CA GLN A 215 -9.81 7.16 -8.03
C GLN A 215 -11.09 6.30 -7.97
N ARG A 216 -11.85 6.38 -6.86
CA ARG A 216 -13.21 5.82 -6.79
C ARG A 216 -14.23 6.86 -7.25
N LEU A 217 -15.22 6.40 -8.02
CA LEU A 217 -16.40 7.16 -8.38
C LEU A 217 -17.63 6.50 -7.76
N ILE A 218 -18.37 7.28 -6.96
CA ILE A 218 -19.54 6.84 -6.20
C ILE A 218 -20.88 7.24 -6.84
N GLY A 219 -20.84 8.07 -7.88
CA GLY A 219 -22.04 8.57 -8.53
C GLY A 219 -21.78 8.97 -9.98
N ARG A 220 -22.82 8.88 -10.81
CA ARG A 220 -22.80 9.35 -12.19
C ARG A 220 -24.17 9.86 -12.59
N PHE A 221 -24.21 11.03 -13.21
CA PHE A 221 -25.41 11.57 -13.84
C PHE A 221 -25.04 12.34 -15.11
N THR A 222 -26.06 12.76 -15.85
CA THR A 222 -25.91 13.57 -17.06
C THR A 222 -26.91 14.70 -16.97
N ASP A 223 -26.46 15.94 -16.94
CA ASP A 223 -27.28 17.12 -16.64
C ASP A 223 -26.66 18.37 -17.27
N HIS A 224 -27.41 19.47 -17.33
CA HIS A 224 -26.86 20.77 -17.72
C HIS A 224 -25.88 21.28 -16.66
N LEU A 225 -24.76 21.86 -17.09
CA LEU A 225 -23.85 22.51 -16.14
C LEU A 225 -24.54 23.73 -15.47
N PRO A 226 -24.51 23.86 -14.13
CA PRO A 226 -25.02 25.03 -13.42
C PRO A 226 -24.34 26.32 -13.88
N ARG A 227 -25.09 27.43 -13.90
CA ARG A 227 -24.61 28.73 -14.42
C ARG A 227 -23.52 29.36 -13.55
N GLU A 228 -23.42 28.89 -12.31
CA GLU A 228 -22.49 29.33 -11.29
C GLU A 228 -21.07 28.78 -11.50
N LEU A 229 -20.93 27.67 -12.24
CA LEU A 229 -19.64 27.02 -12.49
C LEU A 229 -18.91 27.62 -13.69
N VAL A 230 -17.65 27.97 -13.50
CA VAL A 230 -16.78 28.53 -14.54
C VAL A 230 -15.90 27.42 -15.12
N LEU A 231 -16.05 27.12 -16.41
CA LEU A 231 -15.14 26.21 -17.12
C LEU A 231 -13.92 26.97 -17.68
N PRO A 232 -12.68 26.66 -17.21
CA PRO A 232 -11.46 27.23 -17.75
C PRO A 232 -11.35 27.05 -19.26
N GLY A 233 -10.90 28.10 -19.96
CA GLY A 233 -10.70 28.07 -21.40
C GLY A 233 -11.95 28.26 -22.26
N SER A 234 -13.10 28.63 -21.69
CA SER A 234 -14.30 29.03 -22.45
C SER A 234 -14.13 30.42 -23.07
N PRO A 235 -14.01 30.58 -24.41
CA PRO A 235 -13.86 31.90 -25.02
C PRO A 235 -15.22 32.60 -25.08
N GLY A 236 -15.56 33.42 -24.07
CA GLY A 236 -16.82 34.16 -24.11
C GLY A 236 -17.27 35.01 -22.90
N GLN A 237 -16.58 35.00 -21.75
CA GLN A 237 -17.02 35.77 -20.56
C GLN A 237 -16.01 36.81 -20.04
N GLN A 238 -15.18 37.39 -20.91
CA GLN A 238 -14.37 38.58 -20.59
C GLN A 238 -14.82 39.82 -21.38
N SER A 239 -16.11 40.18 -21.27
CA SER A 239 -16.62 41.53 -21.57
C SER A 239 -18.10 41.67 -21.20
N TRP A 240 -18.42 41.81 -19.92
CA TRP A 240 -19.77 42.26 -19.52
C TRP A 240 -19.86 43.78 -19.69
N SER A 241 -20.13 44.23 -20.91
CA SER A 241 -20.42 45.63 -21.21
C SER A 241 -21.86 45.96 -20.77
N PRO A 242 -22.10 47.04 -19.99
CA PRO A 242 -23.44 47.42 -19.56
C PRO A 242 -24.16 48.25 -20.65
N SER A 243 -24.48 47.61 -21.77
CA SER A 243 -25.32 48.18 -22.82
C SER A 243 -26.39 47.16 -23.19
N GLY A 244 -27.64 47.46 -22.83
CA GLY A 244 -28.75 46.53 -23.01
C GLY A 244 -29.19 46.45 -24.47
N GLU A 245 -29.01 45.28 -25.07
CA GLU A 245 -29.82 44.73 -26.17
C GLU A 245 -29.60 43.21 -26.17
N GLU A 246 -30.66 42.42 -25.94
CA GLU A 246 -30.58 40.96 -25.95
C GLU A 246 -30.50 40.40 -27.37
N PRO A 247 -29.45 39.63 -27.74
CA PRO A 247 -29.55 38.70 -28.85
C PRO A 247 -30.15 37.41 -28.28
N ALA A 248 -31.42 37.14 -28.63
CA ALA A 248 -32.12 35.91 -28.26
C ALA A 248 -31.50 34.66 -28.92
N ARG A 249 -30.40 34.17 -28.33
CA ARG A 249 -29.95 32.78 -28.43
C ARG A 249 -29.83 32.30 -27.00
N LEU A 250 -30.72 31.39 -26.57
CA LEU A 250 -30.48 30.65 -25.35
C LEU A 250 -29.10 30.01 -25.48
N ALA A 251 -28.16 30.41 -24.62
CA ALA A 251 -26.92 29.68 -24.42
C ALA A 251 -27.29 28.35 -23.78
N THR A 252 -27.60 27.35 -24.61
CA THR A 252 -27.94 26.01 -24.16
C THR A 252 -26.70 25.41 -23.51
N HIS A 253 -26.64 25.49 -22.18
CA HIS A 253 -25.50 24.98 -21.41
C HIS A 253 -25.28 23.51 -21.76
N PRO A 254 -24.02 23.12 -22.03
CA PRO A 254 -23.75 21.77 -22.51
C PRO A 254 -24.25 20.77 -21.48
N VAL A 255 -25.01 19.78 -21.97
CA VAL A 255 -25.36 18.61 -21.19
C VAL A 255 -24.09 17.78 -21.07
N LEU A 256 -23.53 17.73 -19.87
CA LEU A 256 -22.28 17.03 -19.59
C LEU A 256 -22.55 15.83 -18.69
N GLN A 257 -21.77 14.77 -18.89
CA GLN A 257 -21.67 13.70 -17.89
C GLN A 257 -20.92 14.25 -16.68
N VAL A 258 -21.43 13.98 -15.48
CA VAL A 258 -20.80 14.36 -14.22
C VAL A 258 -20.59 13.11 -13.40
N LEU A 259 -19.40 12.99 -12.84
CA LEU A 259 -18.97 11.84 -12.04
C LEU A 259 -18.66 12.34 -10.63
N ILE A 260 -19.21 11.71 -9.61
CA ILE A 260 -18.96 12.09 -8.21
C ILE A 260 -17.87 11.20 -7.63
N SER A 261 -16.84 11.82 -7.08
CA SER A 261 -15.72 11.16 -6.40
C SER A 261 -15.74 11.57 -4.92
N LEU A 262 -15.49 10.62 -4.02
CA LEU A 262 -15.39 10.89 -2.57
C LEU A 262 -14.31 11.92 -2.27
N GLU A 263 -13.25 11.93 -3.08
CA GLU A 263 -12.01 12.59 -2.76
C GLU A 263 -11.82 13.88 -3.55
N VAL A 264 -11.58 14.98 -2.83
CA VAL A 264 -11.32 16.28 -3.44
C VAL A 264 -9.83 16.43 -3.73
N PRO A 265 -9.41 16.41 -5.02
CA PRO A 265 -8.03 16.73 -5.37
C PRO A 265 -7.77 18.22 -5.12
N TYR A 266 -6.58 18.54 -4.62
CA TYR A 266 -6.16 19.93 -4.40
C TYR A 266 -5.12 20.42 -5.42
N GLN A 267 -4.45 19.48 -6.13
CA GLN A 267 -3.67 19.75 -7.34
C GLN A 267 -3.36 18.43 -8.09
N THR A 268 -2.87 18.52 -9.31
CA THR A 268 -2.25 17.39 -10.03
C THR A 268 -0.78 17.24 -9.65
N LEU A 269 -0.18 16.08 -9.92
CA LEU A 269 1.25 15.87 -9.75
C LEU A 269 2.06 16.75 -10.73
N ALA A 270 1.52 17.08 -11.91
CA ALA A 270 2.09 18.08 -12.81
C ALA A 270 2.21 19.47 -12.14
N GLY A 271 1.14 19.94 -11.49
CA GLY A 271 1.16 21.19 -10.73
C GLY A 271 2.17 21.15 -9.59
N PHE A 272 2.17 20.06 -8.81
CA PHE A 272 3.12 19.88 -7.70
C PHE A 272 4.58 19.94 -8.14
N VAL A 273 4.95 19.22 -9.20
CA VAL A 273 6.31 19.21 -9.75
C VAL A 273 6.72 20.60 -10.26
N LYS A 274 5.79 21.36 -10.87
CA LYS A 274 6.06 22.73 -11.32
C LYS A 274 6.36 23.68 -10.14
N GLU A 275 5.65 23.52 -9.02
CA GLU A 275 5.79 24.37 -7.83
C GLU A 275 6.97 23.97 -6.94
N SER A 276 7.31 22.69 -6.88
CA SER A 276 8.28 22.12 -5.95
C SER A 276 9.75 22.28 -6.36
N HIS A 277 10.05 22.94 -7.48
CA HIS A 277 11.43 23.18 -7.93
C HIS A 277 12.28 23.92 -6.87
N GLY A 278 11.70 24.90 -6.17
CA GLY A 278 12.38 25.59 -5.06
C GLY A 278 12.68 24.66 -3.88
N LEU A 279 11.74 23.77 -3.56
CA LEU A 279 11.81 22.80 -2.46
C LEU A 279 12.83 21.68 -2.71
N HIS A 280 12.91 21.18 -3.95
CA HIS A 280 13.94 20.22 -4.36
C HIS A 280 15.33 20.85 -4.25
N ARG A 281 15.49 22.13 -4.64
CA ARG A 281 16.77 22.85 -4.51
C ARG A 281 17.19 23.10 -3.05
N THR A 282 16.26 23.41 -2.15
CA THR A 282 16.58 23.70 -0.73
C THR A 282 16.67 22.47 0.15
N SER A 283 15.97 21.39 -0.19
CA SER A 283 15.83 20.21 0.67
C SER A 283 15.74 18.88 -0.12
N PRO A 284 16.74 18.56 -0.97
CA PRO A 284 16.65 17.45 -1.91
C PRO A 284 16.36 16.10 -1.27
N GLY A 285 16.93 15.80 -0.10
CA GLY A 285 16.63 14.55 0.61
C GLY A 285 15.17 14.40 1.08
N HIS A 286 14.50 15.51 1.44
CA HIS A 286 13.08 15.47 1.81
C HIS A 286 12.20 15.36 0.56
N TYR A 287 12.55 16.10 -0.50
CA TYR A 287 11.84 16.07 -1.76
C TYR A 287 11.93 14.71 -2.46
N GLU A 288 13.13 14.14 -2.59
CA GLU A 288 13.31 12.84 -3.24
C GLU A 288 12.73 11.68 -2.41
N ARG A 289 12.67 11.79 -1.06
CA ARG A 289 11.91 10.84 -0.23
C ARG A 289 10.43 10.88 -0.59
N LEU A 290 9.85 12.07 -0.71
CA LEU A 290 8.46 12.27 -1.11
C LEU A 290 8.22 11.75 -2.54
N ALA A 291 9.15 11.99 -3.47
CA ALA A 291 9.13 11.41 -4.81
C ALA A 291 9.07 9.87 -4.76
N CYS A 292 9.92 9.22 -3.96
CA CYS A 292 9.86 7.77 -3.76
C CYS A 292 8.49 7.29 -3.23
N LEU A 293 7.88 8.01 -2.28
CA LEU A 293 6.57 7.67 -1.71
C LEU A 293 5.41 7.86 -2.72
N LEU A 294 5.50 8.88 -3.58
CA LEU A 294 4.52 9.12 -4.66
C LEU A 294 4.65 8.07 -5.77
N LEU A 295 5.88 7.77 -6.21
CA LEU A 295 6.17 6.70 -7.17
C LEU A 295 5.73 5.32 -6.65
N LEU A 296 5.87 5.07 -5.34
CA LEU A 296 5.42 3.83 -4.72
C LEU A 296 3.90 3.66 -4.83
N GLN A 297 3.13 4.72 -4.55
CA GLN A 297 1.68 4.75 -4.73
C GLN A 297 1.27 4.50 -6.19
N VAL A 298 2.00 5.09 -7.15
CA VAL A 298 1.78 4.83 -8.59
C VAL A 298 2.00 3.35 -8.91
N CYS A 299 3.11 2.75 -8.48
CA CYS A 299 3.41 1.34 -8.75
C CYS A 299 2.34 0.41 -8.15
N MET A 300 1.91 0.66 -6.90
CA MET A 300 0.84 -0.11 -6.26
C MET A 300 -0.51 0.03 -6.97
N GLY A 301 -0.87 1.24 -7.41
CA GLY A 301 -2.08 1.46 -8.21
C GLY A 301 -2.05 0.70 -9.54
N LEU A 302 -0.92 0.71 -10.23
CA LEU A 302 -0.74 -0.01 -11.51
C LEU A 302 -0.78 -1.54 -11.36
N GLU A 303 -0.20 -2.07 -10.29
CA GLU A 303 -0.24 -3.51 -9.96
C GLU A 303 -1.70 -3.97 -9.78
N HIS A 304 -2.52 -3.21 -9.05
CA HIS A 304 -3.95 -3.49 -8.86
C HIS A 304 -4.76 -3.41 -10.17
N LEU A 305 -4.50 -2.42 -11.03
CA LEU A 305 -5.17 -2.30 -12.34
C LEU A 305 -4.86 -3.51 -13.25
N ARG A 306 -3.61 -3.99 -13.23
CA ARG A 306 -3.17 -5.18 -13.97
C ARG A 306 -3.89 -6.44 -13.49
N VAL A 307 -3.97 -6.66 -12.18
CA VAL A 307 -4.71 -7.79 -11.58
C VAL A 307 -6.18 -7.78 -12.03
N GLN A 308 -6.80 -6.61 -12.13
CA GLN A 308 -8.21 -6.47 -12.52
C GLN A 308 -8.43 -6.46 -14.05
N SER A 309 -7.40 -6.79 -14.84
CA SER A 309 -7.46 -6.83 -16.32
C SER A 309 -7.99 -5.54 -16.95
N VAL A 310 -7.81 -4.42 -16.26
CA VAL A 310 -8.19 -3.10 -16.76
C VAL A 310 -7.09 -2.63 -17.71
N GLY A 311 -7.52 -2.22 -18.91
CA GLY A 311 -6.62 -1.68 -19.93
C GLY A 311 -5.83 -0.48 -19.39
N GLN A 312 -4.64 -0.30 -19.96
CA GLN A 312 -3.59 0.58 -19.46
C GLN A 312 -4.08 1.93 -18.91
N GLY A 313 -3.58 2.33 -17.74
CA GLY A 313 -3.80 3.67 -17.21
C GLY A 313 -3.01 4.70 -18.01
N ASP A 314 -3.61 5.85 -18.29
CA ASP A 314 -2.93 6.95 -19.00
C ASP A 314 -2.04 7.71 -18.01
N LEU A 315 -0.81 7.19 -17.83
CA LEU A 315 0.20 7.65 -16.87
C LEU A 315 0.87 8.97 -17.30
N CYS A 316 0.07 10.03 -17.40
CA CYS A 316 0.53 11.40 -17.48
C CYS A 316 0.54 12.04 -16.07
N LEU A 317 1.50 12.94 -15.79
CA LEU A 317 1.56 13.72 -14.54
C LEU A 317 0.26 14.50 -14.28
N GLU A 318 -0.39 14.86 -15.37
CA GLU A 318 -1.63 15.60 -15.51
C GLU A 318 -2.87 14.77 -15.10
N ASN A 319 -2.75 13.44 -15.06
CA ASN A 319 -3.80 12.47 -14.69
C ASN A 319 -3.54 11.80 -13.31
N LEU A 320 -2.50 12.24 -12.59
CA LEU A 320 -2.19 11.82 -11.24
C LEU A 320 -2.63 12.93 -10.28
N LEU A 321 -3.66 12.66 -9.49
CA LEU A 321 -4.26 13.61 -8.56
C LEU A 321 -3.61 13.51 -7.18
N LEU A 322 -3.45 14.63 -6.49
CA LEU A 322 -3.06 14.68 -5.08
C LEU A 322 -4.25 15.07 -4.22
N VAL A 323 -4.52 14.26 -3.20
CA VAL A 323 -5.59 14.40 -2.21
C VAL A 323 -4.98 14.47 -0.80
N ARG A 324 -5.55 15.29 0.09
CA ARG A 324 -5.12 15.33 1.49
C ARG A 324 -5.61 14.08 2.23
N CYS A 325 -4.72 13.40 2.95
CA CYS A 325 -5.13 12.31 3.83
C CYS A 325 -6.06 12.83 4.96
N PRO A 326 -7.02 12.03 5.45
CA PRO A 326 -7.75 12.32 6.68
C PRO A 326 -6.82 12.21 7.89
N CYS A 327 -6.06 13.27 8.18
CA CYS A 327 -5.26 13.36 9.39
C CYS A 327 -6.10 13.95 10.53
N PRO A 328 -6.06 13.39 11.75
CA PRO A 328 -6.61 14.08 12.92
C PRO A 328 -5.88 15.42 13.12
N PRO A 329 -6.54 16.46 13.65
CA PRO A 329 -5.94 17.78 13.83
C PRO A 329 -4.74 17.69 14.77
N ARG A 330 -3.54 17.75 14.20
CA ARG A 330 -2.28 17.69 14.95
C ARG A 330 -2.19 18.92 15.86
N SER A 331 -2.01 18.72 17.16
CA SER A 331 -1.66 19.80 18.09
C SER A 331 -0.38 20.51 17.59
N GLN A 332 -0.35 21.83 17.73
CA GLN A 332 0.67 22.70 17.12
C GLN A 332 2.05 22.57 17.81
N GLN A 333 2.71 21.41 17.67
CA GLN A 333 3.99 21.15 18.33
C GLN A 333 4.92 20.19 17.53
N SER A 334 5.19 20.54 16.27
CA SER A 334 6.55 20.41 15.73
C SER A 334 6.77 21.41 14.60
N LYS A 335 7.73 22.33 14.77
CA LYS A 335 8.18 23.30 13.74
C LYS A 335 9.29 22.68 12.88
N GLU A 336 9.04 21.49 12.35
CA GLU A 336 9.88 20.90 11.31
C GLU A 336 9.06 20.78 10.02
N ALA A 337 9.63 21.26 8.92
CA ALA A 337 9.01 21.35 7.59
C ALA A 337 8.86 19.97 6.92
N SER A 338 8.29 19.02 7.67
CA SER A 338 7.84 17.73 7.18
C SER A 338 6.72 17.95 6.17
N LEU A 339 7.04 17.75 4.89
CA LEU A 339 6.08 17.71 3.81
C LEU A 339 5.08 16.59 4.11
N SER A 340 3.83 16.94 4.39
CA SER A 340 2.78 15.94 4.60
C SER A 340 2.59 15.12 3.33
N LEU A 341 2.83 13.81 3.39
CA LEU A 341 2.61 12.89 2.27
C LEU A 341 1.13 12.95 1.83
N PRO A 342 0.82 13.41 0.60
CA PRO A 342 -0.53 13.32 0.08
C PRO A 342 -0.82 11.91 -0.45
N ARG A 343 -2.12 11.59 -0.52
CA ARG A 343 -2.60 10.40 -1.20
C ARG A 343 -2.68 10.69 -2.69
N LEU A 344 -1.99 9.88 -3.50
CA LEU A 344 -1.95 10.00 -4.95
C LEU A 344 -3.01 9.08 -5.55
N LEU A 345 -3.86 9.59 -6.44
CA LEU A 345 -4.89 8.83 -7.16
C LEU A 345 -4.65 8.86 -8.67
N ILE A 346 -4.68 7.69 -9.30
CA ILE A 346 -4.76 7.56 -10.76
C ILE A 346 -6.21 7.84 -11.16
N SER A 347 -6.46 8.87 -12.00
CA SER A 347 -7.82 9.30 -12.37
C SER A 347 -8.35 8.76 -13.70
N SER A 348 -7.44 8.39 -14.60
CA SER A 348 -7.70 8.21 -16.04
C SER A 348 -7.35 6.80 -16.51
N PHE A 349 -8.37 6.00 -16.80
CA PHE A 349 -8.25 4.64 -17.34
C PHE A 349 -8.79 4.61 -18.77
N PHE A 350 -8.08 5.24 -19.69
CA PHE A 350 -8.48 5.28 -21.10
C PHE A 350 -8.18 3.93 -21.76
N LYS A 351 -9.22 3.13 -21.99
CA LYS A 351 -9.15 2.11 -23.04
C LYS A 351 -9.02 2.82 -24.38
N VAL A 352 -7.81 2.81 -24.95
CA VAL A 352 -7.61 3.10 -26.38
C VAL A 352 -8.34 2.02 -27.17
N LYS A 353 -9.62 2.24 -27.46
CA LYS A 353 -10.34 1.49 -28.47
C LYS A 353 -9.82 1.95 -29.83
N ASP A 354 -9.42 0.99 -30.66
CA ASP A 354 -9.03 1.25 -32.04
C ASP A 354 -10.04 2.16 -32.75
N LYS A 355 -9.53 3.27 -33.31
CA LYS A 355 -10.29 4.05 -34.26
C LYS A 355 -10.39 3.24 -35.56
N GLN A 356 -11.46 2.46 -35.70
CA GLN A 356 -11.95 2.10 -37.03
C GLN A 356 -12.13 3.40 -37.82
N ARG A 357 -11.32 3.56 -38.86
CA ARG A 357 -11.29 4.74 -39.73
C ARG A 357 -12.13 4.42 -40.96
N PRO A 358 -13.26 5.10 -41.21
CA PRO A 358 -13.88 5.07 -42.54
C PRO A 358 -12.89 5.68 -43.53
N CYS A 359 -12.63 4.98 -44.63
CA CYS A 359 -11.64 5.40 -45.62
C CYS A 359 -12.01 6.73 -46.29
N SER A 360 -10.99 7.57 -46.51
CA SER A 360 -10.93 8.54 -47.60
C SER A 360 -9.48 8.67 -48.06
N THR A 361 -9.28 8.67 -49.37
CA THR A 361 -8.00 8.47 -50.07
C THR A 361 -7.19 9.75 -50.26
N SER A 362 -5.89 9.73 -49.96
CA SER A 362 -4.81 10.13 -50.90
C SER A 362 -3.41 10.02 -50.29
N GLN A 363 -2.63 9.05 -50.81
CA GLN A 363 -1.22 9.16 -51.16
C GLN A 363 -0.23 9.87 -50.20
N GLU A 364 0.05 9.25 -49.05
CA GLU A 364 1.39 9.25 -48.44
C GLU A 364 1.57 7.93 -47.68
N GLN A 365 2.14 6.93 -48.36
CA GLN A 365 2.42 5.61 -47.81
C GLN A 365 3.92 5.33 -47.92
N ASP A 366 4.63 5.48 -46.81
CA ASP A 366 5.62 4.47 -46.40
C ASP A 366 5.90 4.59 -44.89
N TRP A 367 6.35 3.50 -44.26
CA TRP A 367 6.70 3.34 -42.83
C TRP A 367 5.62 3.09 -41.76
N THR A 368 4.32 3.03 -42.11
CA THR A 368 3.25 2.75 -41.12
C THR A 368 2.81 1.28 -41.01
N GLU A 369 3.56 0.33 -41.59
CA GLU A 369 3.20 -1.11 -41.58
C GLU A 369 4.05 -2.00 -40.64
N GLY A 370 5.01 -1.42 -39.89
CA GLY A 370 5.85 -2.17 -38.93
C GLY A 370 5.47 -2.06 -37.46
N LEU A 371 4.57 -1.15 -37.08
CA LEU A 371 4.32 -0.77 -35.67
C LEU A 371 2.86 -0.93 -35.20
N ALA A 372 1.96 -1.36 -36.09
CA ALA A 372 0.52 -1.42 -35.83
C ALA A 372 0.05 -2.76 -35.20
N ALA A 373 0.79 -3.33 -34.23
CA ALA A 373 0.38 -4.55 -33.52
C ALA A 373 1.12 -4.85 -32.19
N LEU A 374 1.18 -3.94 -31.22
CA LEU A 374 1.42 -4.36 -29.82
C LEU A 374 0.96 -3.34 -28.75
N PRO A 375 -0.23 -3.51 -28.13
CA PRO A 375 -0.49 -2.95 -26.80
C PRO A 375 0.29 -3.78 -25.78
N SER A 376 1.61 -3.57 -25.71
CA SER A 376 2.49 -4.36 -24.85
C SER A 376 2.40 -3.91 -23.39
N PRO A 377 2.41 -4.84 -22.41
CA PRO A 377 2.38 -4.47 -20.98
C PRO A 377 3.57 -3.62 -20.54
N ALA A 378 4.66 -3.56 -21.32
CA ALA A 378 5.89 -2.85 -20.99
C ALA A 378 5.82 -1.31 -21.16
N ALA A 379 4.64 -0.77 -21.47
CA ALA A 379 4.43 0.67 -21.63
C ALA A 379 4.27 1.41 -20.29
N ASP A 380 3.71 0.78 -19.23
CA ASP A 380 3.66 1.42 -17.91
C ASP A 380 5.06 1.55 -17.30
N GLU A 381 5.90 0.54 -17.45
CA GLU A 381 7.29 0.56 -17.00
C GLU A 381 8.03 1.76 -17.63
N LEU A 382 7.84 2.00 -18.93
CA LEU A 382 8.39 3.19 -19.60
C LEU A 382 7.82 4.48 -19.02
N ASN A 383 6.50 4.55 -18.82
CA ASN A 383 5.85 5.75 -18.27
C ASN A 383 6.34 6.05 -16.84
N VAL A 384 6.51 5.04 -15.97
CA VAL A 384 7.10 5.22 -14.63
C VAL A 384 8.58 5.61 -14.73
N GLY A 385 9.35 5.07 -15.68
CA GLY A 385 10.72 5.49 -15.97
C GLY A 385 10.80 6.98 -16.34
N MET A 386 9.93 7.45 -17.23
CA MET A 386 9.79 8.85 -17.63
C MET A 386 9.32 9.74 -16.46
N LEU A 387 8.40 9.23 -15.64
CA LEU A 387 7.86 9.91 -14.47
C LEU A 387 8.93 10.23 -13.43
N ILE A 388 9.91 9.33 -13.21
CA ILE A 388 11.06 9.59 -12.32
C ILE A 388 11.83 10.83 -12.76
N TYR A 389 12.16 10.94 -14.05
CA TYR A 389 12.84 12.11 -14.61
C TYR A 389 12.04 13.40 -14.42
N ARG A 390 10.74 13.40 -14.79
CA ARG A 390 9.87 14.58 -14.65
C ARG A 390 9.74 15.03 -13.18
N ILE A 391 9.52 14.11 -12.24
CA ILE A 391 9.45 14.43 -10.80
C ILE A 391 10.78 14.99 -10.27
N LEU A 392 11.92 14.51 -10.76
CA LEU A 392 13.25 15.01 -10.37
C LEU A 392 13.65 16.33 -11.06
N HIS A 393 12.75 16.99 -11.79
CA HIS A 393 13.00 18.21 -12.55
C HIS A 393 14.07 18.05 -13.65
N VAL A 394 14.15 16.86 -14.26
CA VAL A 394 15.04 16.59 -15.38
C VAL A 394 14.21 16.35 -16.63
N ASP A 395 14.40 17.19 -17.65
CA ASP A 395 13.69 17.06 -18.92
C ASP A 395 14.07 15.78 -19.65
N ILE A 396 13.05 15.03 -20.09
CA ILE A 396 13.20 13.83 -20.90
C ILE A 396 12.11 13.77 -21.98
N SER A 397 12.51 13.44 -23.20
CA SER A 397 11.59 13.17 -24.32
C SER A 397 11.52 11.67 -24.58
N LEU A 398 10.39 11.21 -25.14
CA LEU A 398 10.23 9.81 -25.55
C LEU A 398 11.28 9.40 -26.61
N GLU A 399 11.66 10.33 -27.50
CA GLU A 399 12.75 10.15 -28.47
C GLU A 399 14.10 9.85 -27.78
N ASN A 400 14.40 10.53 -26.68
CA ASN A 400 15.63 10.33 -25.90
C ASN A 400 15.58 9.05 -25.07
N ALA A 401 14.42 8.70 -24.51
CA ALA A 401 14.23 7.48 -23.72
C ALA A 401 14.32 6.20 -24.55
N LEU A 402 13.69 6.18 -25.73
CA LEU A 402 13.82 5.10 -26.70
C LEU A 402 15.15 5.17 -27.46
N GLY A 403 15.77 6.36 -27.49
CA GLY A 403 17.15 6.60 -27.92
C GLY A 403 17.34 6.70 -29.42
N PHE A 404 16.36 7.28 -30.13
CA PHE A 404 16.38 7.48 -31.59
C PHE A 404 17.46 8.46 -32.06
N ARG A 405 17.93 9.38 -31.18
CA ARG A 405 18.99 10.36 -31.51
C ARG A 405 20.26 10.24 -30.67
N SER A 406 20.18 9.65 -29.48
CA SER A 406 21.33 9.47 -28.59
C SER A 406 21.18 8.19 -27.77
N ASN A 407 22.26 7.42 -27.64
CA ASN A 407 22.29 6.18 -26.83
C ASN A 407 22.44 6.43 -25.32
N ARG A 408 22.30 7.68 -24.85
CA ARG A 408 22.48 8.05 -23.44
C ARG A 408 21.22 8.75 -22.92
N LEU A 409 20.65 8.20 -21.86
CA LEU A 409 19.61 8.87 -21.07
C LEU A 409 20.19 10.13 -20.41
N PRO A 410 19.37 11.16 -20.11
CA PRO A 410 19.82 12.32 -19.35
C PRO A 410 20.38 11.90 -17.99
N GLU A 411 21.35 12.67 -17.47
CA GLU A 411 21.94 12.38 -16.17
C GLU A 411 21.10 12.98 -15.05
N ILE A 412 20.56 12.12 -14.18
CA ILE A 412 19.97 12.53 -12.91
C ILE A 412 21.10 12.96 -11.95
N PRO A 413 21.06 14.19 -11.39
CA PRO A 413 22.08 14.68 -10.48
C PRO A 413 22.00 13.97 -9.12
N SER A 414 23.15 13.69 -8.51
CA SER A 414 23.22 13.06 -7.18
C SER A 414 23.07 14.10 -6.06
N LEU A 415 21.83 14.44 -5.71
CA LEU A 415 21.49 15.47 -4.71
C LEU A 415 21.17 14.89 -3.33
N SER A 416 20.88 13.59 -3.21
CA SER A 416 20.58 12.92 -1.95
C SER A 416 20.89 11.42 -1.96
N ILE A 417 20.60 10.73 -0.85
CA ILE A 417 20.71 9.27 -0.71
C ILE A 417 19.76 8.49 -1.65
N TYR A 418 18.72 9.15 -2.18
CA TYR A 418 17.74 8.51 -3.07
C TYR A 418 18.11 8.67 -4.55
N SER A 419 18.80 9.75 -4.96
CA SER A 419 19.08 10.08 -6.37
C SER A 419 19.75 8.92 -7.14
N THR A 420 20.79 8.30 -6.57
CA THR A 420 21.49 7.17 -7.20
C THR A 420 20.57 5.96 -7.41
N GLY A 421 19.69 5.71 -6.45
CA GLY A 421 18.69 4.64 -6.52
C GLY A 421 17.60 4.92 -7.55
N LEU A 422 17.08 6.14 -7.58
CA LEU A 422 16.09 6.59 -8.56
C LEU A 422 16.68 6.59 -9.98
N LYS A 423 17.93 7.03 -10.14
CA LYS A 423 18.70 6.94 -11.40
C LYS A 423 18.83 5.49 -11.87
N ARG A 424 19.21 4.57 -10.96
CA ARG A 424 19.30 3.13 -11.29
C ARG A 424 17.94 2.56 -11.68
N LEU A 425 16.88 2.87 -10.93
CA LEU A 425 15.52 2.44 -11.24
C LEU A 425 15.05 2.96 -12.60
N ALA A 426 15.30 4.24 -12.92
CA ALA A 426 14.94 4.82 -14.20
C ALA A 426 15.67 4.15 -15.38
N VAL A 427 16.96 3.81 -15.23
CA VAL A 427 17.72 3.04 -16.24
C VAL A 427 17.15 1.63 -16.43
N LEU A 428 16.73 0.97 -15.36
CA LEU A 428 16.12 -0.37 -15.41
C LEU A 428 14.71 -0.38 -16.04
N LEU A 429 13.93 0.68 -15.81
CA LEU A 429 12.59 0.87 -16.38
C LEU A 429 12.63 1.34 -17.84
N LEU A 430 13.59 2.19 -18.20
CA LEU A 430 13.82 2.66 -19.58
C LEU A 430 14.73 1.72 -20.39
N HIS A 431 14.90 0.47 -19.94
CA HIS A 431 15.72 -0.50 -20.65
C HIS A 431 15.11 -0.86 -22.02
N ARG A 432 15.92 -0.78 -23.09
CA ARG A 432 15.48 -0.99 -24.49
C ARG A 432 14.87 -2.37 -24.72
N ASP A 433 15.63 -3.40 -24.34
CA ASP A 433 15.23 -4.80 -24.39
C ASP A 433 14.14 -5.04 -23.32
N PRO A 434 12.90 -5.39 -23.70
CA PRO A 434 11.81 -5.63 -22.76
C PRO A 434 12.07 -6.81 -21.82
N CYS A 435 12.88 -7.80 -22.24
CA CYS A 435 13.22 -8.96 -21.41
C CYS A 435 14.19 -8.63 -20.27
N LYS A 436 14.83 -7.45 -20.31
CA LYS A 436 15.72 -6.92 -19.26
C LYS A 436 15.11 -5.73 -18.52
N ARG A 437 13.93 -5.26 -18.93
CA ARG A 437 13.19 -4.21 -18.25
C ARG A 437 12.61 -4.76 -16.96
N VAL A 438 12.77 -4.03 -15.85
CA VAL A 438 12.17 -4.44 -14.57
C VAL A 438 10.67 -4.23 -14.60
N SER A 439 9.91 -5.14 -14.01
CA SER A 439 8.45 -5.02 -13.91
C SER A 439 8.03 -3.93 -12.91
N ILE A 440 6.77 -3.48 -12.98
CA ILE A 440 6.19 -2.59 -11.95
C ILE A 440 6.31 -3.16 -10.52
N GLU A 441 6.15 -4.47 -10.32
CA GLU A 441 6.33 -5.14 -9.02
C GLU A 441 7.80 -5.05 -8.52
N GLN A 442 8.76 -5.24 -9.42
CA GLN A 442 10.19 -5.05 -9.11
C GLN A 442 10.50 -3.58 -8.82
N ALA A 443 9.90 -2.64 -9.56
CA ALA A 443 10.03 -1.21 -9.31
C ALA A 443 9.43 -0.80 -7.94
N ARG A 444 8.26 -1.32 -7.59
CA ARG A 444 7.65 -1.20 -6.26
C ARG A 444 8.61 -1.67 -5.17
N SER A 445 9.19 -2.86 -5.34
CA SER A 445 10.13 -3.43 -4.37
C SER A 445 11.44 -2.63 -4.28
N ILE A 446 11.96 -2.12 -5.40
CA ILE A 446 13.12 -1.20 -5.42
C ILE A 446 12.81 0.08 -4.63
N LEU A 447 11.63 0.69 -4.84
CA LEU A 447 11.20 1.89 -4.11
C LEU A 447 11.03 1.62 -2.60
N GLN A 448 10.48 0.46 -2.22
CA GLN A 448 10.39 0.04 -0.82
C GLN A 448 11.78 -0.11 -0.16
N VAL A 449 12.74 -0.74 -0.85
CA VAL A 449 14.14 -0.82 -0.39
C VAL A 449 14.79 0.56 -0.32
N LEU A 450 14.50 1.46 -1.27
CA LEU A 450 14.94 2.84 -1.24
C LEU A 450 14.29 3.67 -0.13
N LEU A 451 13.15 3.29 0.42
CA LEU A 451 12.49 4.00 1.51
C LEU A 451 12.86 3.48 2.91
N TRP A 452 12.89 2.15 3.09
CA TRP A 452 13.02 1.50 4.41
C TRP A 452 14.22 0.53 4.54
N GLY A 453 15.01 0.34 3.47
CA GLY A 453 16.15 -0.58 3.42
C GLY A 453 15.77 -2.01 3.00
N PRO A 454 16.72 -2.97 2.99
CA PRO A 454 18.08 -2.87 3.53
C PRO A 454 18.99 -2.01 2.65
N ARG A 455 19.83 -1.20 3.30
CA ARG A 455 20.77 -0.28 2.64
C ARG A 455 22.10 -0.96 2.32
N GLN A 456 22.91 -0.36 1.46
CA GLN A 456 24.19 -0.92 1.01
C GLN A 456 25.20 -1.11 2.17
N GLU A 457 25.13 -0.30 3.23
CA GLU A 457 26.00 -0.37 4.41
C GLU A 457 25.80 -1.68 5.19
N LEU A 458 24.63 -2.31 5.12
CA LEU A 458 24.40 -3.64 5.69
C LEU A 458 25.33 -4.70 5.06
N PHE A 459 25.61 -4.55 3.76
CA PHE A 459 26.44 -5.48 3.00
C PHE A 459 27.92 -5.12 3.02
N ALA A 460 28.29 -3.90 3.45
CA ALA A 460 29.69 -3.49 3.61
C ALA A 460 30.42 -4.28 4.72
N ARG A 461 29.69 -4.74 5.75
CA ARG A 461 30.24 -5.48 6.91
C ARG A 461 29.83 -6.95 6.95
N SER A 462 29.00 -7.42 6.02
CA SER A 462 28.43 -8.77 6.06
C SER A 462 28.10 -9.26 4.66
N LYS A 463 28.44 -10.52 4.37
CA LYS A 463 28.11 -11.14 3.07
C LYS A 463 26.59 -11.14 2.90
N LYS A 464 26.10 -10.68 1.73
CA LYS A 464 24.68 -10.75 1.38
C LYS A 464 24.26 -12.23 1.26
N THR A 465 23.59 -12.73 2.29
CA THR A 465 23.04 -14.10 2.35
C THR A 465 21.53 -14.05 2.61
N LEU A 466 20.82 -15.10 2.21
CA LEU A 466 19.38 -15.23 2.47
C LEU A 466 19.08 -15.24 3.98
N ALA A 467 19.93 -15.86 4.79
CA ALA A 467 19.79 -15.87 6.25
C ALA A 467 19.88 -14.46 6.86
N LEU A 468 20.88 -13.66 6.44
CA LEU A 468 21.00 -12.26 6.89
C LEU A 468 19.78 -11.42 6.53
N LEU A 469 19.26 -11.58 5.31
CA LEU A 469 18.09 -10.86 4.84
C LEU A 469 16.81 -11.28 5.59
N ARG A 470 16.63 -12.58 5.85
CA ARG A 470 15.52 -13.09 6.68
C ARG A 470 15.58 -12.47 8.08
N SER A 471 16.71 -12.58 8.78
CA SER A 471 16.89 -11.96 10.11
C SER A 471 16.65 -10.45 10.10
N TRP A 472 17.06 -9.74 9.04
CA TRP A 472 16.79 -8.30 8.90
C TRP A 472 15.30 -7.98 8.77
N VAL A 473 14.55 -8.76 7.97
CA VAL A 473 13.08 -8.58 7.83
C VAL A 473 12.38 -8.81 9.16
N GLU A 474 12.69 -9.89 9.87
CA GLU A 474 12.00 -10.20 11.14
C GLU A 474 12.29 -9.15 12.21
N VAL A 475 13.54 -8.66 12.32
CA VAL A 475 13.87 -7.54 13.22
C VAL A 475 13.10 -6.28 12.83
N LYS A 476 12.93 -5.99 11.53
CA LYS A 476 12.15 -4.85 11.07
C LYS A 476 10.65 -4.98 11.36
N ARG A 477 10.06 -6.17 11.21
CA ARG A 477 8.67 -6.47 11.60
C ARG A 477 8.46 -6.24 13.09
N ALA A 478 9.33 -6.78 13.93
CA ALA A 478 9.28 -6.59 15.38
C ALA A 478 9.36 -5.10 15.78
N LEU A 479 10.31 -4.35 15.22
CA LEU A 479 10.45 -2.91 15.48
C LEU A 479 9.25 -2.09 14.99
N LEU A 480 8.66 -2.44 13.85
CA LEU A 480 7.48 -1.77 13.31
C LEU A 480 6.24 -2.01 14.20
N LEU A 481 6.04 -3.23 14.67
CA LEU A 481 4.96 -3.57 15.62
C LEU A 481 5.16 -2.86 16.98
N LEU A 482 6.40 -2.76 17.47
CA LEU A 482 6.71 -2.01 18.69
C LEU A 482 6.38 -0.52 18.52
N LYS A 483 6.76 0.11 17.40
CA LYS A 483 6.38 1.51 17.09
C LYS A 483 4.87 1.71 17.15
N PHE A 484 4.07 0.77 16.61
CA PHE A 484 2.60 0.88 16.71
C PHE A 484 2.08 0.73 18.13
N ALA A 485 2.64 -0.18 18.93
CA ALA A 485 2.27 -0.34 20.33
C ALA A 485 2.57 0.95 21.14
N GLU A 486 3.75 1.52 20.99
CA GLU A 486 4.16 2.78 21.61
C GLU A 486 3.25 3.95 21.19
N ASN A 487 3.00 4.10 19.88
CA ASN A 487 2.10 5.13 19.36
C ASN A 487 0.67 5.00 19.90
N SER A 488 0.18 3.77 20.12
CA SER A 488 -1.15 3.51 20.68
C SER A 488 -1.29 3.78 22.18
N ALA A 489 -0.16 3.77 22.92
CA ALA A 489 -0.13 4.02 24.36
C ALA A 489 0.06 5.52 24.69
N GLY A 490 0.64 6.30 23.78
CA GLY A 490 0.76 7.76 23.89
C GLY A 490 -0.44 8.51 23.32
N ALA A 491 -0.40 9.85 23.39
CA ALA A 491 -1.28 10.73 22.62
C ALA A 491 -0.85 10.82 21.13
N GLY A 492 -0.47 9.68 20.55
CA GLY A 492 -0.01 9.58 19.17
C GLY A 492 -1.15 9.83 18.17
N ALA A 493 -0.80 10.38 17.01
CA ALA A 493 -1.75 10.42 15.90
C ALA A 493 -2.09 9.00 15.42
N SER A 494 -3.28 8.82 14.85
CA SER A 494 -3.62 7.58 14.15
C SER A 494 -2.59 7.29 13.04
N PRO A 495 -2.30 6.01 12.76
CA PRO A 495 -1.34 5.60 11.75
C PRO A 495 -1.69 6.19 10.37
N GLY A 496 -0.71 6.81 9.71
CA GLY A 496 -0.92 7.52 8.46
C GLY A 496 -0.69 6.68 7.20
N LEU A 497 -0.69 7.36 6.05
CA LEU A 497 -0.42 6.76 4.75
C LEU A 497 1.02 6.18 4.65
N GLU A 498 2.02 6.82 5.26
CA GLU A 498 3.39 6.27 5.26
C GLU A 498 3.49 5.00 6.13
N GLU A 499 2.82 4.95 7.28
CA GLU A 499 2.68 3.74 8.09
C GLU A 499 2.04 2.60 7.28
N TRP A 500 0.96 2.87 6.54
CA TRP A 500 0.32 1.86 5.67
C TRP A 500 1.28 1.34 4.57
N LEU A 501 1.95 2.23 3.84
CA LEU A 501 2.91 1.84 2.80
C LEU A 501 4.06 0.98 3.38
N CYS A 502 4.54 1.33 4.57
CA CYS A 502 5.55 0.57 5.31
C CYS A 502 5.03 -0.81 5.75
N CYS A 503 3.78 -0.90 6.24
CA CYS A 503 3.13 -2.15 6.57
C CYS A 503 3.01 -3.09 5.37
N GLN A 504 2.55 -2.59 4.21
CA GLN A 504 2.42 -3.42 3.00
C GLN A 504 3.78 -3.96 2.55
N TYR A 505 4.86 -3.17 2.66
CA TYR A 505 6.22 -3.67 2.42
C TYR A 505 6.60 -4.84 3.35
N PHE A 506 6.54 -4.66 4.67
CA PHE A 506 6.99 -5.69 5.60
C PHE A 506 6.04 -6.89 5.71
N LYS A 507 4.78 -6.75 5.30
CA LYS A 507 3.82 -7.84 5.12
C LYS A 507 4.23 -8.79 3.99
N GLU A 508 4.73 -8.25 2.87
CA GLU A 508 5.08 -9.01 1.66
C GLU A 508 6.56 -9.34 1.55
N ALA A 509 7.43 -8.69 2.33
CA ALA A 509 8.87 -8.83 2.22
C ALA A 509 9.36 -10.27 2.49
N THR A 510 10.08 -10.83 1.52
CA THR A 510 10.82 -12.10 1.64
C THR A 510 12.30 -11.89 1.38
N GLU A 511 13.14 -12.74 1.96
CA GLU A 511 14.60 -12.74 1.76
C GLU A 511 14.99 -12.93 0.29
N HIS A 512 14.19 -13.67 -0.50
CA HIS A 512 14.42 -13.90 -1.92
C HIS A 512 14.15 -12.65 -2.75
N MET A 513 13.01 -11.96 -2.54
CA MET A 513 12.73 -10.67 -3.16
C MET A 513 13.83 -9.67 -2.81
N LEU A 514 14.19 -9.54 -1.53
CA LEU A 514 15.25 -8.62 -1.11
C LEU A 514 16.60 -8.94 -1.74
N TYR A 515 16.96 -10.22 -1.89
CA TYR A 515 18.22 -10.61 -2.51
C TYR A 515 18.29 -10.16 -3.97
N GLN A 516 17.21 -10.34 -4.72
CA GLN A 516 17.07 -9.94 -6.13
C GLN A 516 17.06 -8.42 -6.28
N VAL A 517 16.22 -7.73 -5.51
CA VAL A 517 16.07 -6.26 -5.56
C VAL A 517 17.37 -5.55 -5.19
N THR A 518 18.04 -5.97 -4.11
CA THR A 518 19.36 -5.42 -3.75
C THR A 518 20.46 -5.82 -4.73
N GLN A 519 20.30 -6.91 -5.49
CA GLN A 519 21.21 -7.22 -6.61
C GLN A 519 21.02 -6.20 -7.73
N ALA A 520 19.78 -5.93 -8.15
CA ALA A 520 19.49 -5.01 -9.24
C ALA A 520 19.84 -3.54 -8.91
N LEU A 521 19.66 -3.15 -7.63
CA LEU A 521 19.82 -1.78 -7.15
C LEU A 521 21.28 -1.37 -6.83
N TYR A 522 22.09 -2.31 -6.31
CA TYR A 522 23.48 -2.04 -5.88
C TYR A 522 24.54 -2.65 -6.81
N THR A 523 24.17 -2.91 -8.06
CA THR A 523 25.06 -3.19 -9.21
C THR A 523 25.08 -2.02 -10.19
#